data_AF-A0A1S3H7T2-F1
#
_entry.id   AF-A0A1S3H7T2-F1
#
_cell.length_a   1.000
_cell.length_b   1.000
_cell.length_c   1.000
_cell.angle_alpha   90.00
_cell.angle_beta   90.00
_cell.angle_gamma   90.00
#
_symmetry.space_group_name_H-M   'P 1'
#
loop_
_entity.id
_entity.type
_entity.pdbx_description
1 polymer ?
#
loop_
_entity_poly.entity_id
_entity_poly.type
_entity_poly.pdbx_seq_one_letter_code
_entity_poly.pdbx_strand_id
1 'polypeptide(L)'
;MATTIESYTGSDQENFFRLCILIVDYALKVVQHVLQEELESKYPNLFDPSTGLLFKVLSDTTVKTILFGLPRNVFNKQQKDQLYPVGNPSKTVTVGDLDITLTVLLLRNITKLVTGSNAWDNPSDSDKSKEAEIGRVKRYRNVDYAHITKAAISLDVFREKFSGLKSSLLALSGRYSGEEYDAILHRPLDTGLLKEYQDVMNKLYNNDKEVKEWMMENRDMLNKIDLRTIDIQEKVQVLYDRNQDRSERRISPGSRSRSSSQSDSDDSPVPSTSTSGQKSGRHHKQRVKSGKM
;
A
#
# COMPACT_ATOMS: atom_id res chain seq x y z
N MET A 1 -34.67 -14.53 24.24
CA MET A 1 -35.24 -14.22 22.91
C MET A 1 -34.15 -14.53 21.90
N ALA A 2 -34.41 -15.34 20.88
CA ALA A 2 -33.43 -15.59 19.83
C ALA A 2 -33.11 -14.27 19.11
N THR A 3 -31.85 -14.04 18.73
CA THR A 3 -31.46 -12.85 17.97
C THR A 3 -32.09 -12.89 16.57
N THR A 4 -32.29 -11.74 15.90
CA THR A 4 -32.94 -11.69 14.56
C THR A 4 -32.25 -12.61 13.54
N ILE A 5 -30.94 -12.77 13.65
CA ILE A 5 -30.14 -13.66 12.79
C ILE A 5 -30.36 -15.16 13.09
N GLU A 6 -30.70 -15.51 14.33
CA GLU A 6 -31.00 -16.90 14.73
C GLU A 6 -32.37 -17.37 14.22
N SER A 7 -33.34 -16.46 14.07
CA SER A 7 -34.66 -16.78 13.52
C SER A 7 -34.72 -16.77 11.98
N TYR A 8 -33.73 -16.16 11.33
CA TYR A 8 -33.65 -16.09 9.86
C TYR A 8 -33.37 -17.47 9.23
N THR A 9 -34.11 -17.82 8.16
CA THR A 9 -34.08 -19.14 7.50
C THR A 9 -34.10 -19.05 5.96
N GLY A 10 -33.16 -18.29 5.38
CA GLY A 10 -33.06 -18.19 3.91
C GLY A 10 -32.29 -19.32 3.25
N SER A 11 -32.54 -19.49 1.96
CA SER A 11 -31.80 -20.40 1.08
C SER A 11 -30.35 -19.96 0.88
N ASP A 12 -29.48 -20.88 0.47
CA ASP A 12 -28.05 -20.59 0.27
C ASP A 12 -27.80 -19.42 -0.68
N GLN A 13 -28.67 -19.26 -1.68
CA GLN A 13 -28.60 -18.16 -2.64
C GLN A 13 -28.99 -16.82 -2.01
N GLU A 14 -30.10 -16.79 -1.26
CA GLU A 14 -30.51 -15.57 -0.54
C GLU A 14 -29.45 -15.15 0.48
N ASN A 15 -28.87 -16.11 1.19
CA ASN A 15 -27.81 -15.89 2.16
C ASN A 15 -26.60 -15.21 1.51
N PHE A 16 -26.21 -15.68 0.32
CA PHE A 16 -25.10 -15.11 -0.42
C PHE A 16 -25.37 -13.64 -0.79
N PHE A 17 -26.56 -13.36 -1.33
CA PHE A 17 -26.89 -12.01 -1.75
C PHE A 17 -27.10 -11.04 -0.57
N ARG A 18 -27.66 -11.50 0.55
CA ARG A 18 -27.75 -10.69 1.77
C ARG A 18 -26.37 -10.34 2.33
N LEU A 19 -25.42 -11.27 2.25
CA LEU A 19 -24.03 -10.97 2.61
C LEU A 19 -23.40 -9.97 1.63
N CYS A 20 -23.67 -10.10 0.33
CA CYS A 20 -23.22 -9.12 -0.67
C CYS A 20 -23.77 -7.72 -0.39
N ILE A 21 -25.07 -7.61 -0.07
CA ILE A 21 -25.70 -6.35 0.34
C ILE A 21 -24.99 -5.78 1.57
N LEU A 22 -24.78 -6.58 2.62
CA LEU A 22 -24.09 -6.13 3.83
C LEU A 22 -22.67 -5.60 3.52
N ILE A 23 -21.93 -6.23 2.60
CA ILE A 23 -20.58 -5.80 2.23
C ILE A 23 -20.60 -4.56 1.32
N VAL A 24 -21.37 -4.60 0.23
CA VAL A 24 -21.35 -3.58 -0.83
C VAL A 24 -22.12 -2.32 -0.43
N ASP A 25 -23.31 -2.47 0.15
CA ASP A 25 -24.18 -1.32 0.47
C ASP A 25 -23.85 -0.70 1.83
N TYR A 26 -23.34 -1.47 2.80
CA TYR A 26 -23.18 -1.03 4.18
C TYR A 26 -21.72 -0.97 4.61
N ALA A 27 -20.98 -2.07 4.54
CA ALA A 27 -19.60 -2.12 5.01
C ALA A 27 -18.72 -1.11 4.28
N LEU A 28 -18.87 -1.00 2.96
CA LEU A 28 -18.17 0.04 2.18
C LEU A 28 -18.47 1.45 2.69
N LYS A 29 -19.76 1.79 2.88
CA LYS A 29 -20.16 3.12 3.34
C LYS A 29 -19.68 3.44 4.76
N VAL A 30 -19.66 2.44 5.63
CA VAL A 30 -19.11 2.58 6.99
C VAL A 30 -17.61 2.85 6.94
N VAL A 31 -16.85 2.07 6.18
CA VAL A 31 -15.39 2.25 6.08
C VAL A 31 -15.05 3.58 5.38
N GLN A 32 -15.84 4.00 4.39
CA GLN A 32 -15.74 5.33 3.76
C GLN A 32 -16.04 6.45 4.77
N HIS A 33 -17.07 6.30 5.59
CA HIS A 33 -17.38 7.26 6.66
C HIS A 33 -16.23 7.39 7.65
N VAL A 34 -15.68 6.27 8.11
CA VAL A 34 -14.50 6.27 8.99
C VAL A 34 -13.32 6.98 8.31
N LEU A 35 -13.10 6.77 7.02
CA LEU A 35 -12.07 7.50 6.27
C LEU A 35 -12.34 9.01 6.27
N GLN A 36 -13.59 9.45 6.07
CA GLN A 36 -13.92 10.88 6.12
C GLN A 36 -13.58 11.49 7.49
N GLU A 37 -13.98 10.86 8.59
CA GLU A 37 -13.70 11.33 9.95
C GLU A 37 -12.18 11.42 10.22
N GLU A 38 -11.44 10.40 9.80
CA GLU A 38 -9.98 10.36 9.99
C GLU A 38 -9.24 11.38 9.11
N LEU A 39 -9.73 11.63 7.89
CA LEU A 39 -9.19 12.66 7.00
C LEU A 39 -9.52 14.06 7.50
N GLU A 40 -10.74 14.32 7.95
CA GLU A 40 -11.14 15.61 8.55
C GLU A 40 -10.30 15.90 9.79
N SER A 41 -10.11 14.92 10.66
CA SER A 41 -9.28 15.03 11.86
C SER A 41 -7.81 15.32 11.55
N LYS A 42 -7.24 14.68 10.52
CA LYS A 42 -5.81 14.83 10.19
C LYS A 42 -5.50 15.99 9.27
N TYR A 43 -6.41 16.32 8.36
CA TYR A 43 -6.22 17.31 7.31
C TYR A 43 -7.34 18.36 7.29
N PRO A 44 -7.63 19.05 8.41
CA PRO A 44 -8.80 19.95 8.52
C PRO A 44 -8.78 21.11 7.50
N ASN A 45 -7.61 21.50 6.98
CA ASN A 45 -7.48 22.56 5.97
C ASN A 45 -7.43 22.04 4.52
N LEU A 46 -7.30 20.73 4.32
CA LEU A 46 -7.18 20.12 2.99
C LEU A 46 -8.40 19.27 2.64
N PHE A 47 -9.05 18.66 3.62
CA PHE A 47 -10.22 17.82 3.40
C PHE A 47 -11.49 18.58 3.75
N ASP A 48 -12.43 18.63 2.81
CA ASP A 48 -13.75 19.20 3.02
C ASP A 48 -14.78 18.05 3.05
N PRO A 49 -15.33 17.70 4.23
CA PRO A 49 -16.25 16.57 4.34
C PRO A 49 -17.56 16.78 3.56
N SER A 50 -17.95 18.03 3.26
CA SER A 50 -19.17 18.32 2.49
C SER A 50 -19.05 17.88 1.02
N THR A 51 -17.84 17.90 0.47
CA THR A 51 -17.56 17.46 -0.90
C THR A 51 -17.01 16.05 -0.96
N GLY A 52 -16.31 15.61 0.09
CA GLY A 52 -15.57 14.36 0.11
C GLY A 52 -14.42 14.30 -0.89
N LEU A 53 -14.03 15.43 -1.50
CA LEU A 53 -13.04 15.48 -2.58
C LEU A 53 -11.63 15.24 -2.04
N LEU A 54 -10.90 14.30 -2.65
CA LEU A 54 -9.57 13.91 -2.18
C LEU A 54 -8.43 14.75 -2.77
N PHE A 55 -8.70 15.57 -3.79
CA PHE A 55 -7.69 16.28 -4.58
C PHE A 55 -6.64 17.02 -3.73
N LYS A 56 -7.07 17.81 -2.74
CA LYS A 56 -6.16 18.60 -1.89
C LYS A 56 -5.32 17.72 -0.97
N VAL A 57 -5.91 16.68 -0.37
CA VAL A 57 -5.17 15.69 0.46
C VAL A 57 -4.15 14.94 -0.39
N LEU A 58 -4.53 14.49 -1.59
CA LEU A 58 -3.63 13.80 -2.51
C LEU A 58 -2.55 14.72 -3.11
N SER A 59 -2.76 16.05 -3.06
CA SER A 59 -1.76 17.04 -3.47
C SER A 59 -0.70 17.28 -2.40
N ASP A 60 -0.91 16.84 -1.16
CA ASP A 60 0.08 16.92 -0.10
C ASP A 60 1.30 16.05 -0.42
N THR A 61 2.50 16.66 -0.37
CA THR A 61 3.76 15.99 -0.73
C THR A 61 4.04 14.78 0.16
N THR A 62 3.67 14.81 1.43
CA THR A 62 3.87 13.70 2.37
C THR A 62 2.94 12.55 2.01
N VAL A 63 1.67 12.84 1.76
CA VAL A 63 0.69 11.84 1.29
C VAL A 63 1.15 11.18 0.00
N LYS A 64 1.58 11.98 -0.98
CA LYS A 64 2.11 11.47 -2.25
C LYS A 64 3.34 10.58 -2.01
N THR A 65 4.29 11.01 -1.19
CA THR A 65 5.50 10.25 -0.89
C THR A 65 5.17 8.90 -0.24
N ILE A 66 4.28 8.88 0.75
CA ILE A 66 3.83 7.64 1.40
C ILE A 66 3.22 6.70 0.37
N LEU A 67 2.23 7.15 -0.39
CA LEU A 67 1.50 6.29 -1.33
C LEU A 67 2.41 5.76 -2.45
N PHE A 68 3.28 6.59 -3.02
CA PHE A 68 4.22 6.14 -4.06
C PHE A 68 5.34 5.25 -3.50
N GLY A 69 5.65 5.35 -2.21
CA GLY A 69 6.56 4.46 -1.50
C GLY A 69 5.97 3.07 -1.21
N LEU A 70 4.66 2.88 -1.34
CA LEU A 70 4.04 1.57 -1.11
C LEU A 70 4.44 0.55 -2.18
N PRO A 71 4.61 -0.73 -1.80
CA PRO A 71 4.85 -1.81 -2.74
C PRO A 71 3.79 -1.87 -3.85
N ARG A 72 4.18 -2.27 -5.06
CA ARG A 72 3.29 -2.32 -6.24
C ARG A 72 2.10 -3.26 -6.08
N ASN A 73 2.24 -4.29 -5.24
CA ASN A 73 1.15 -5.20 -4.90
C ASN A 73 0.18 -4.64 -3.85
N VAL A 74 0.56 -3.58 -3.14
CA VAL A 74 -0.32 -2.91 -2.16
C VAL A 74 -1.04 -1.77 -2.85
N PHE A 75 -0.32 -0.88 -3.52
CA PHE A 75 -0.88 0.23 -4.31
C PHE A 75 -0.68 -0.04 -5.80
N ASN A 76 -1.65 -0.75 -6.37
CA ASN A 76 -1.55 -1.29 -7.73
C ASN A 76 -1.78 -0.21 -8.81
N LYS A 77 -1.57 -0.59 -10.08
CA LYS A 77 -1.68 0.35 -11.21
C LYS A 77 -3.09 0.96 -11.32
N GLN A 78 -4.14 0.17 -11.18
CA GLN A 78 -5.52 0.65 -11.31
C GLN A 78 -5.85 1.69 -10.22
N GLN A 79 -5.48 1.41 -8.97
CA GLN A 79 -5.66 2.34 -7.86
C GLN A 79 -4.81 3.61 -8.04
N LYS A 80 -3.58 3.47 -8.56
CA LYS A 80 -2.73 4.61 -8.94
C LYS A 80 -3.37 5.46 -10.02
N ASP A 81 -3.90 4.85 -11.07
CA ASP A 81 -4.53 5.58 -12.16
C ASP A 81 -5.84 6.27 -11.70
N GLN A 82 -6.54 5.70 -10.72
CA GLN A 82 -7.72 6.30 -10.11
C GLN A 82 -7.37 7.54 -9.26
N LEU A 83 -6.37 7.45 -8.38
CA LEU A 83 -5.99 8.54 -7.48
C LEU A 83 -5.04 9.56 -8.12
N TYR A 84 -4.19 9.11 -9.03
CA TYR A 84 -3.15 9.89 -9.71
C TYR A 84 -3.13 9.64 -11.23
N PRO A 85 -4.21 9.96 -11.96
CA PRO A 85 -4.22 9.85 -13.41
C PRO A 85 -3.07 10.64 -14.01
N VAL A 86 -2.30 10.01 -14.90
CA VAL A 86 -1.06 10.55 -15.49
C VAL A 86 -0.08 11.14 -14.46
N GLY A 87 -0.03 10.56 -13.24
CA GLY A 87 0.91 10.93 -12.18
C GLY A 87 0.53 12.17 -11.37
N ASN A 88 -0.65 12.76 -11.61
CA ASN A 88 -1.13 13.96 -10.95
C ASN A 88 -2.37 13.66 -10.09
N PRO A 89 -2.54 14.29 -8.92
CA PRO A 89 -3.72 14.09 -8.08
C PRO A 89 -5.02 14.27 -8.88
N SER A 90 -5.91 13.29 -8.78
CA SER A 90 -7.22 13.35 -9.44
C SER A 90 -8.03 14.52 -8.90
N LYS A 91 -8.59 15.32 -9.81
CA LYS A 91 -9.42 16.49 -9.49
C LYS A 91 -10.87 16.17 -9.19
N THR A 92 -11.29 14.92 -9.43
CA THR A 92 -12.70 14.52 -9.37
C THR A 92 -12.96 13.39 -8.39
N VAL A 93 -11.94 12.65 -7.97
CA VAL A 93 -12.13 11.49 -7.10
C VAL A 93 -12.53 11.93 -5.68
N THR A 94 -13.61 11.36 -5.19
CA THR A 94 -14.13 11.55 -3.85
C THR A 94 -13.95 10.28 -3.02
N VAL A 95 -14.18 10.38 -1.70
CA VAL A 95 -14.22 9.20 -0.82
C VAL A 95 -15.28 8.20 -1.26
N GLY A 96 -16.41 8.65 -1.82
CA GLY A 96 -17.49 7.78 -2.28
C GLY A 96 -17.13 6.91 -3.49
N ASP A 97 -16.14 7.32 -4.29
CA ASP A 97 -15.68 6.59 -5.48
C ASP A 97 -14.70 5.45 -5.15
N LEU A 98 -14.26 5.35 -3.91
CA LEU A 98 -13.29 4.36 -3.48
C LEU A 98 -13.97 3.02 -3.23
N ASP A 99 -13.39 1.94 -3.72
CA ASP A 99 -13.76 0.60 -3.25
C ASP A 99 -13.22 0.35 -1.83
N ILE A 100 -13.68 -0.73 -1.20
CA ILE A 100 -13.30 -1.06 0.18
C ILE A 100 -11.78 -1.26 0.33
N THR A 101 -11.13 -1.85 -0.67
CA THR A 101 -9.69 -2.13 -0.66
C THR A 101 -8.88 -0.83 -0.66
N LEU A 102 -9.22 0.10 -1.54
CA LEU A 102 -8.58 1.39 -1.65
C LEU A 102 -8.90 2.27 -0.44
N THR A 103 -10.11 2.20 0.08
CA THR A 103 -10.50 2.92 1.31
C THR A 103 -9.66 2.46 2.51
N VAL A 104 -9.50 1.14 2.70
CA VAL A 104 -8.65 0.58 3.77
C VAL A 104 -7.18 0.93 3.55
N LEU A 105 -6.70 0.94 2.30
CA LEU A 105 -5.33 1.37 1.98
C LEU A 105 -5.09 2.81 2.42
N LEU A 106 -6.02 3.73 2.13
CA LEU A 106 -5.90 5.13 2.56
C LEU A 106 -5.98 5.26 4.09
N LEU A 107 -6.95 4.58 4.73
CA LEU A 107 -7.05 4.52 6.19
C LEU A 107 -5.72 4.10 6.83
N ARG A 108 -5.12 3.00 6.36
CA ARG A 108 -3.90 2.46 6.94
C ARG A 108 -2.69 3.38 6.78
N ASN A 109 -2.58 4.09 5.65
CA ASN A 109 -1.32 4.74 5.27
C ASN A 109 -1.31 6.26 5.42
N ILE A 110 -2.46 6.91 5.25
CA ILE A 110 -2.50 8.39 5.20
C ILE A 110 -3.30 9.00 6.34
N THR A 111 -3.88 8.22 7.25
CA THR A 111 -4.60 8.76 8.43
C THR A 111 -3.77 8.73 9.72
N LYS A 112 -4.39 8.95 10.89
CA LYS A 112 -3.72 8.88 12.20
C LYS A 112 -3.69 7.46 12.78
N LEU A 113 -4.35 6.50 12.13
CA LEU A 113 -4.42 5.11 12.59
C LEU A 113 -3.05 4.42 12.51
N VAL A 114 -2.83 3.44 13.38
CA VAL A 114 -1.52 2.80 13.57
C VAL A 114 -1.22 1.81 12.44
N THR A 115 -0.46 2.25 11.43
CA THR A 115 -0.15 1.51 10.19
C THR A 115 0.48 0.12 10.42
N GLY A 116 1.40 0.01 11.37
CA GLY A 116 2.29 -1.15 11.57
C GLY A 116 1.75 -2.26 12.47
N SER A 117 0.50 -2.16 12.93
CA SER A 117 -0.09 -3.17 13.82
C SER A 117 -0.49 -4.44 13.05
N ASN A 118 -0.39 -5.61 13.68
CA ASN A 118 -0.95 -6.86 13.17
C ASN A 118 -2.50 -6.81 13.13
N ALA A 119 -3.13 -5.83 13.79
CA ALA A 119 -4.57 -5.62 13.84
C ALA A 119 -5.24 -5.50 12.45
N TRP A 120 -4.54 -4.99 11.43
CA TRP A 120 -5.11 -4.82 10.09
C TRP A 120 -5.24 -6.11 9.29
N ASP A 121 -4.42 -7.11 9.60
CA ASP A 121 -4.23 -8.31 8.78
C ASP A 121 -4.65 -9.57 9.54
N ASN A 122 -4.26 -9.65 10.82
CA ASN A 122 -4.64 -10.72 11.73
C ASN A 122 -4.99 -10.24 13.14
N PRO A 123 -6.12 -9.53 13.31
CA PRO A 123 -6.58 -9.12 14.63
C PRO A 123 -6.95 -10.33 15.49
N SER A 124 -6.53 -10.29 16.75
CA SER A 124 -7.04 -11.18 17.81
C SER A 124 -8.52 -10.88 18.08
N ASP A 125 -9.32 -11.87 18.48
CA ASP A 125 -10.75 -11.66 18.82
C ASP A 125 -10.97 -10.68 19.98
N SER A 126 -9.97 -10.53 20.85
CA SER A 126 -9.96 -9.60 21.97
C SER A 126 -9.63 -8.16 21.58
N ASP A 127 -9.04 -7.92 20.40
CA ASP A 127 -8.62 -6.60 19.96
C ASP A 127 -9.82 -5.80 19.44
N LYS A 128 -10.23 -4.78 20.19
CA LYS A 128 -11.36 -3.90 19.84
C LYS A 128 -10.90 -2.54 19.29
N SER A 129 -9.64 -2.43 18.88
CA SER A 129 -9.13 -1.23 18.21
C SER A 129 -9.85 -1.01 16.88
N LYS A 130 -9.88 0.26 16.43
CA LYS A 130 -10.48 0.63 15.15
C LYS A 130 -9.78 -0.10 13.99
N GLU A 131 -8.45 -0.23 14.07
CA GLU A 131 -7.62 -0.99 13.13
C GLU A 131 -8.03 -2.46 13.06
N ALA A 132 -8.30 -3.09 14.22
CA ALA A 132 -8.74 -4.47 14.28
C ALA A 132 -10.12 -4.66 13.65
N GLU A 133 -11.07 -3.78 13.94
CA GLU A 133 -12.41 -3.85 13.34
C GLU A 133 -12.37 -3.62 11.82
N ILE A 134 -11.55 -2.68 11.33
CA ILE A 134 -11.32 -2.51 9.88
C ILE A 134 -10.70 -3.78 9.27
N GLY A 135 -9.72 -4.39 9.96
CA GLY A 135 -9.10 -5.65 9.55
C GLY A 135 -10.10 -6.80 9.42
N ARG A 136 -11.08 -6.89 10.34
CA ARG A 136 -12.18 -7.87 10.26
C ARG A 136 -13.10 -7.61 9.08
N VAL A 137 -13.50 -6.36 8.85
CA VAL A 137 -14.33 -5.99 7.67
C VAL A 137 -13.64 -6.39 6.36
N LYS A 138 -12.33 -6.12 6.25
CA LYS A 138 -11.51 -6.55 5.10
C LYS A 138 -11.54 -8.07 4.89
N ARG A 139 -11.55 -8.88 5.95
CA ARG A 139 -11.61 -10.35 5.86
C ARG A 139 -12.96 -10.84 5.38
N TYR A 140 -14.06 -10.25 5.83
CA TYR A 140 -15.40 -10.67 5.39
C TYR A 140 -15.63 -10.39 3.90
N ARG A 141 -14.95 -9.40 3.32
CA ARG A 141 -14.94 -9.19 1.87
C ARG A 141 -14.29 -10.34 1.10
N ASN A 142 -13.30 -11.03 1.68
CA ASN A 142 -12.61 -12.16 1.06
C ASN A 142 -13.46 -13.43 1.13
N VAL A 143 -14.66 -13.37 0.55
CA VAL A 143 -15.54 -14.52 0.37
C VAL A 143 -14.86 -15.51 -0.59
N ASP A 144 -14.90 -16.80 -0.26
CA ASP A 144 -14.28 -17.82 -1.10
C ASP A 144 -14.87 -17.81 -2.51
N TYR A 145 -13.99 -17.99 -3.51
CA TYR A 145 -14.37 -17.97 -4.92
C TYR A 145 -15.49 -18.95 -5.26
N ALA A 146 -15.51 -20.10 -4.59
CA ALA A 146 -16.56 -21.10 -4.75
C ALA A 146 -17.95 -20.56 -4.38
N HIS A 147 -18.05 -19.71 -3.36
CA HIS A 147 -19.32 -19.07 -2.98
C HIS A 147 -19.73 -17.99 -3.99
N ILE A 148 -18.77 -17.21 -4.51
CA ILE A 148 -19.04 -16.16 -5.51
C ILE A 148 -19.52 -16.77 -6.82
N THR A 149 -18.85 -17.82 -7.30
CA THR A 149 -19.20 -18.50 -8.55
C THR A 149 -20.53 -19.24 -8.48
N LYS A 150 -20.81 -19.90 -7.35
CA LYS A 150 -22.09 -20.59 -7.12
C LYS A 150 -23.21 -19.65 -6.69
N ALA A 151 -22.89 -18.40 -6.35
CA ALA A 151 -23.79 -17.45 -5.70
C ALA A 151 -24.54 -18.08 -4.51
N ALA A 152 -23.84 -18.87 -3.68
CA ALA A 152 -24.44 -19.71 -2.67
C ALA A 152 -23.53 -19.87 -1.44
N ILE A 153 -24.10 -19.70 -0.24
CA ILE A 153 -23.43 -19.89 1.06
C ILE A 153 -24.39 -20.53 2.06
N SER A 154 -23.94 -21.51 2.82
CA SER A 154 -24.79 -22.21 3.79
C SER A 154 -25.28 -21.27 4.89
N LEU A 155 -26.45 -21.58 5.46
CA LEU A 155 -27.08 -20.77 6.50
C LEU A 155 -26.16 -20.55 7.72
N ASP A 156 -25.46 -21.59 8.18
CA ASP A 156 -24.58 -21.48 9.35
C ASP A 156 -23.40 -20.53 9.09
N VAL A 157 -22.74 -20.67 7.94
CA VAL A 157 -21.63 -19.79 7.55
C VAL A 157 -22.12 -18.36 7.33
N PHE A 158 -23.31 -18.19 6.75
CA PHE A 158 -23.94 -16.88 6.61
C PHE A 158 -24.19 -16.22 7.96
N ARG A 159 -24.81 -16.93 8.92
CA ARG A 159 -25.13 -16.39 10.24
C ARG A 159 -23.88 -15.93 10.98
N GLU A 160 -22.82 -16.74 10.94
CA GLU A 160 -21.53 -16.40 11.53
C GLU A 160 -20.96 -15.12 10.90
N LYS A 161 -20.84 -15.08 9.56
CA LYS A 161 -20.26 -13.93 8.85
C LYS A 161 -21.10 -12.67 9.01
N PHE A 162 -22.42 -12.78 8.92
CA PHE A 162 -23.34 -11.66 9.05
C PHE A 162 -23.24 -11.04 10.46
N SER A 163 -23.31 -11.88 11.51
CA SER A 163 -23.22 -11.43 12.89
C SER A 163 -21.86 -10.77 13.19
N GLY A 164 -20.77 -11.43 12.76
CA GLY A 164 -19.42 -10.92 12.96
C GLY A 164 -19.18 -9.60 12.23
N LEU A 165 -19.62 -9.48 10.97
CA LEU A 165 -19.50 -8.24 10.20
C LEU A 165 -20.38 -7.14 10.80
N LYS A 166 -21.65 -7.42 11.13
CA LYS A 166 -22.54 -6.46 11.80
C LYS A 166 -21.91 -5.88 13.06
N SER A 167 -21.35 -6.75 13.91
CA SER A 167 -20.68 -6.35 15.15
C SER A 167 -19.51 -5.39 14.90
N SER A 168 -18.62 -5.73 13.96
CA SER A 168 -17.51 -4.84 13.59
C SER A 168 -17.98 -3.51 13.02
N LEU A 169 -19.04 -3.49 12.19
CA LEU A 169 -19.55 -2.25 11.61
C LEU A 169 -20.18 -1.32 12.65
N LEU A 170 -20.92 -1.88 13.62
CA LEU A 170 -21.47 -1.11 14.75
C LEU A 170 -20.37 -0.51 15.63
N ALA A 171 -19.26 -1.23 15.81
CA ALA A 171 -18.11 -0.73 16.57
C ALA A 171 -17.34 0.39 15.84
N LEU A 172 -17.34 0.37 14.49
CA LEU A 172 -16.63 1.35 13.68
C LEU A 172 -17.37 2.69 13.54
N SER A 173 -18.70 2.65 13.44
CA SER A 173 -19.48 3.85 13.17
C SER A 173 -20.94 3.69 13.59
N GLY A 174 -21.49 4.74 14.19
CA GLY A 174 -22.93 4.87 14.44
C GLY A 174 -23.76 5.25 13.21
N ARG A 175 -23.21 5.11 11.99
CA ARG A 175 -23.89 5.46 10.74
C ARG A 175 -25.17 4.66 10.48
N TYR A 176 -25.22 3.42 10.96
CA TYR A 176 -26.39 2.54 10.86
C TYR A 176 -26.67 1.88 12.21
N SER A 177 -27.94 1.76 12.56
CA SER A 177 -28.39 1.10 13.78
C SER A 177 -28.36 -0.43 13.65
N GLY A 178 -28.44 -1.13 14.79
CA GLY A 178 -28.54 -2.59 14.81
C GLY A 178 -29.77 -3.11 14.04
N GLU A 179 -30.87 -2.37 14.10
CA GLU A 179 -32.13 -2.64 13.42
C GLU A 179 -32.01 -2.43 11.90
N GLU A 180 -31.29 -1.39 11.45
CA GLU A 180 -31.03 -1.17 10.02
C GLU A 180 -30.22 -2.30 9.39
N TYR A 181 -29.24 -2.86 10.13
CA TYR A 181 -28.56 -4.06 9.71
C TYR A 181 -29.49 -5.27 9.70
N ASP A 182 -30.27 -5.48 10.76
CA ASP A 182 -31.20 -6.62 10.83
C ASP A 182 -32.27 -6.58 9.74
N ALA A 183 -32.68 -5.40 9.29
CA ALA A 183 -33.60 -5.24 8.17
C ALA A 183 -33.06 -5.86 6.87
N ILE A 184 -31.74 -6.02 6.70
CA ILE A 184 -31.14 -6.70 5.54
C ILE A 184 -31.59 -8.16 5.47
N LEU A 185 -31.90 -8.81 6.60
CA LEU A 185 -32.37 -10.20 6.68
C LEU A 185 -33.75 -10.39 6.05
N HIS A 186 -34.54 -9.33 5.92
CA HIS A 186 -35.88 -9.36 5.38
C HIS A 186 -36.08 -8.45 4.16
N ARG A 187 -35.04 -7.70 3.77
CA ARG A 187 -35.05 -6.87 2.56
C ARG A 187 -35.42 -7.71 1.34
N PRO A 188 -36.38 -7.27 0.51
CA PRO A 188 -36.67 -7.92 -0.77
C PRO A 188 -35.42 -7.96 -1.65
N LEU A 189 -35.15 -9.11 -2.26
CA LEU A 189 -34.05 -9.29 -3.19
C LEU A 189 -34.53 -8.93 -4.59
N ASP A 190 -34.12 -7.77 -5.08
CA ASP A 190 -34.36 -7.36 -6.47
C ASP A 190 -33.39 -8.10 -7.39
N THR A 191 -33.93 -8.98 -8.23
CA THR A 191 -33.19 -9.79 -9.21
C THR A 191 -32.28 -8.97 -10.13
N GLY A 192 -32.61 -7.71 -10.43
CA GLY A 192 -31.74 -6.82 -11.22
C GLY A 192 -30.45 -6.46 -10.48
N LEU A 193 -30.57 -6.12 -9.20
CA LEU A 193 -29.43 -5.76 -8.33
C LEU A 193 -28.56 -6.96 -7.96
N LEU A 194 -29.11 -8.19 -7.93
CA LEU A 194 -28.34 -9.39 -7.57
C LEU A 194 -27.15 -9.62 -8.52
N LYS A 195 -27.37 -9.41 -9.83
CA LYS A 195 -26.30 -9.55 -10.81
C LYS A 195 -25.22 -8.48 -10.61
N GLU A 196 -25.62 -7.24 -10.37
CA GLU A 196 -24.69 -6.15 -10.09
C GLU A 196 -23.83 -6.42 -8.86
N TYR A 197 -24.43 -6.92 -7.77
CA TYR A 197 -23.69 -7.29 -6.57
C TYR A 197 -22.71 -8.44 -6.82
N GLN A 198 -23.12 -9.46 -7.58
CA GLN A 198 -22.23 -10.55 -7.93
C GLN A 198 -21.06 -10.06 -8.81
N ASP A 199 -21.31 -9.16 -9.75
CA ASP A 199 -20.29 -8.56 -10.62
C ASP A 199 -19.29 -7.71 -9.81
N VAL A 200 -19.78 -6.92 -8.83
CA VAL A 200 -18.93 -6.17 -7.90
C VAL A 200 -18.05 -7.12 -7.08
N MET A 201 -18.62 -8.19 -6.52
CA MET A 201 -17.86 -9.18 -5.75
C MET A 201 -16.83 -9.92 -6.61
N ASN A 202 -17.19 -10.29 -7.84
CA ASN A 202 -16.27 -10.87 -8.82
C ASN A 202 -15.10 -9.94 -9.14
N LYS A 203 -15.37 -8.66 -9.39
CA LYS A 203 -14.34 -7.65 -9.68
C LYS A 203 -13.40 -7.48 -8.49
N LEU A 204 -13.94 -7.36 -7.28
CA LEU A 204 -13.13 -7.26 -6.06
C LEU A 204 -12.25 -8.51 -5.86
N TYR A 205 -12.79 -9.71 -6.12
CA TYR A 205 -12.03 -10.95 -6.02
C TYR A 205 -10.92 -11.03 -7.07
N ASN A 206 -11.22 -10.72 -8.33
CA ASN A 206 -10.25 -10.78 -9.42
C ASN A 206 -9.09 -9.80 -9.20
N ASN A 207 -9.37 -8.57 -8.74
CA ASN A 207 -8.34 -7.60 -8.39
C ASN A 207 -7.38 -8.14 -7.31
N ASP A 208 -7.92 -8.77 -6.27
CA ASP A 208 -7.12 -9.40 -5.22
C ASP A 208 -6.32 -10.60 -5.72
N LYS A 209 -6.91 -11.40 -6.62
CA LYS A 209 -6.27 -12.56 -7.23
C LYS A 209 -5.10 -12.13 -8.12
N GLU A 210 -5.29 -11.16 -9.01
CA GLU A 210 -4.23 -10.62 -9.87
C GLU A 210 -3.06 -10.09 -9.04
N VAL A 211 -3.35 -9.38 -7.94
CA VAL A 211 -2.31 -8.92 -7.00
C VAL A 211 -1.55 -10.08 -6.38
N LYS A 212 -2.26 -11.14 -5.96
CA LYS A 212 -1.65 -12.34 -5.38
C LYS A 212 -0.79 -13.11 -6.39
N GLU A 213 -1.27 -13.28 -7.61
CA GLU A 213 -0.55 -13.97 -8.68
C GLU A 213 0.70 -13.20 -9.08
N TRP A 214 0.60 -11.88 -9.29
CA TRP A 214 1.75 -11.02 -9.54
C TRP A 214 2.82 -11.13 -8.43
N MET A 215 2.38 -11.17 -7.17
CA MET A 215 3.27 -11.36 -6.01
C MET A 215 3.97 -12.72 -6.02
N MET A 216 3.27 -13.78 -6.39
CA MET A 216 3.85 -15.11 -6.47
C MET A 216 4.87 -15.20 -7.60
N GLU A 217 4.54 -14.69 -8.78
CA GLU A 217 5.42 -14.68 -9.96
C GLU A 217 6.70 -13.85 -9.75
N ASN A 218 6.59 -12.72 -9.04
CA ASN A 218 7.71 -11.80 -8.83
C ASN A 218 8.42 -11.99 -7.48
N ARG A 219 8.06 -13.00 -6.69
CA ARG A 219 8.61 -13.25 -5.34
C ARG A 219 10.14 -13.29 -5.33
N ASP A 220 10.74 -14.05 -6.25
CA ASP A 220 12.19 -14.22 -6.30
C ASP A 220 12.92 -12.94 -6.73
N MET A 221 12.30 -12.14 -7.60
CA MET A 221 12.83 -10.84 -8.01
C MET A 221 12.80 -9.85 -6.84
N LEU A 222 11.69 -9.83 -6.07
CA LEU A 222 11.55 -9.00 -4.87
C LEU A 222 12.62 -9.35 -3.83
N ASN A 223 12.81 -10.65 -3.53
CA ASN A 223 13.86 -11.10 -2.60
C ASN A 223 15.27 -10.68 -3.05
N LYS A 224 15.57 -10.76 -4.36
CA LYS A 224 16.86 -10.31 -4.92
C LYS A 224 17.04 -8.79 -4.83
N ILE A 225 15.98 -8.01 -5.03
CA ILE A 225 16.02 -6.55 -4.87
C ILE A 225 16.27 -6.18 -3.40
N ASP A 226 15.63 -6.88 -2.47
CA ASP A 226 15.78 -6.63 -1.03
C ASP A 226 17.22 -6.90 -0.57
N LEU A 227 17.79 -8.04 -0.97
CA LEU A 227 19.20 -8.38 -0.70
C LEU A 227 20.17 -7.34 -1.29
N ARG A 228 19.91 -6.86 -2.51
CA ARG A 228 20.72 -5.79 -3.12
C ARG A 228 20.55 -4.46 -2.39
N THR A 229 19.37 -4.18 -1.87
CA THR A 229 19.10 -2.95 -1.11
C THR A 229 19.89 -2.93 0.19
N ILE A 230 19.95 -4.07 0.90
CA ILE A 230 20.78 -4.23 2.11
C ILE A 230 22.27 -4.04 1.78
N ASP A 231 22.78 -4.68 0.73
CA ASP A 231 24.20 -4.53 0.30
C ASP A 231 24.54 -3.07 -0.07
N ILE A 232 23.61 -2.37 -0.73
CA ILE A 232 23.78 -0.94 -1.04
C ILE A 232 23.77 -0.11 0.25
N GLN A 233 22.87 -0.38 1.19
CA GLN A 233 22.81 0.34 2.46
C GLN A 233 24.10 0.16 3.29
N GLU A 234 24.62 -1.06 3.38
CA GLU A 234 25.91 -1.32 4.05
C GLU A 234 27.05 -0.57 3.38
N LYS A 235 27.13 -0.59 2.04
CA LYS A 235 28.16 0.16 1.30
C LYS A 235 28.04 1.66 1.50
N VAL A 236 26.82 2.20 1.51
CA VAL A 236 26.58 3.62 1.78
C VAL A 236 27.01 3.98 3.21
N GLN A 237 26.72 3.14 4.20
CA GLN A 237 27.13 3.37 5.59
C GLN A 237 28.66 3.37 5.73
N VAL A 238 29.35 2.39 5.13
CA VAL A 238 30.82 2.34 5.13
C VAL A 238 31.42 3.59 4.49
N LEU A 239 30.83 4.09 3.40
CA LEU A 239 31.28 5.32 2.76
C LEU A 239 31.00 6.55 3.62
N TYR A 240 29.87 6.58 4.33
CA TYR A 240 29.54 7.65 5.25
C TYR A 240 30.55 7.74 6.39
N ASP A 241 30.81 6.63 7.08
CA ASP A 241 31.76 6.54 8.19
C ASP A 241 33.18 6.92 7.74
N ARG A 242 33.60 6.43 6.57
CA ARG A 242 34.92 6.75 6.00
C ARG A 242 35.08 8.22 5.64
N ASN A 243 34.01 8.88 5.21
CA ASN A 243 34.04 10.31 4.95
C ASN A 243 34.06 11.11 6.25
N GLN A 244 33.36 10.65 7.29
CA GLN A 244 33.36 11.28 8.61
C GLN A 244 34.73 11.22 9.29
N ASP A 245 35.37 10.04 9.29
CA ASP A 245 36.76 9.85 9.71
C ASP A 245 37.73 10.78 8.96
N ARG A 246 37.50 10.97 7.66
CA ARG A 246 38.34 11.82 6.81
C ARG A 246 38.14 13.30 7.12
N SER A 247 36.93 13.73 7.46
CA SER A 247 36.68 15.08 7.96
C SER A 247 37.30 15.33 9.33
N GLU A 248 37.22 14.37 10.26
CA GLU A 248 37.80 14.50 11.61
C GLU A 248 39.33 14.57 11.57
N ARG A 249 39.99 13.75 10.74
CA ARG A 249 41.46 13.82 10.52
C ARG A 249 41.93 15.13 9.90
N ARG A 250 41.06 15.86 9.18
CA ARG A 250 41.39 17.19 8.63
C ARG A 250 41.29 18.30 9.67
N ILE A 251 40.59 18.07 10.78
CA ILE A 251 40.36 19.07 11.83
C ILE A 251 41.39 18.97 12.96
N SER A 252 42.08 17.83 13.16
CA SER A 252 43.23 17.75 14.08
C SER A 252 44.52 18.31 13.44
N PRO A 253 45.09 19.43 13.93
CA PRO A 253 46.40 19.89 13.50
C PRO A 253 47.46 19.01 14.17
N GLY A 254 48.06 18.09 13.41
CA GLY A 254 49.19 17.30 13.87
C GLY A 254 50.45 18.15 13.93
N SER A 255 50.92 18.42 15.16
CA SER A 255 52.22 18.97 15.49
C SER A 255 53.34 18.17 14.80
N ARG A 256 53.90 18.68 13.71
CA ARG A 256 55.18 18.22 13.17
C ARG A 256 56.16 19.39 13.17
N SER A 257 56.87 19.53 14.29
CA SER A 257 58.07 20.35 14.39
C SER A 257 59.16 19.76 13.48
N ARG A 258 59.45 20.43 12.37
CA ARG A 258 60.73 20.27 11.65
C ARG A 258 61.53 21.54 11.89
N SER A 259 62.51 21.43 12.78
CA SER A 259 63.58 22.42 12.98
C SER A 259 64.55 22.37 11.80
N SER A 260 64.86 23.53 11.26
CA SER A 260 65.82 23.77 10.17
C SER A 260 67.06 24.49 10.69
N SER A 261 68.25 23.92 10.43
CA SER A 261 69.56 24.56 10.26
C SER A 261 70.61 23.43 10.14
N GLN A 262 71.68 23.45 9.35
CA GLN A 262 72.33 24.45 8.50
C GLN A 262 73.37 23.71 7.61
N SER A 263 73.67 24.33 6.45
CA SER A 263 74.90 24.34 5.64
C SER A 263 75.84 23.11 5.57
N ASP A 264 76.15 22.64 4.36
CA ASP A 264 77.42 23.01 3.72
C ASP A 264 77.52 22.59 2.24
N SER A 265 78.47 23.26 1.61
CA SER A 265 78.88 23.48 0.23
C SER A 265 79.09 22.30 -0.74
N ASP A 266 78.99 22.70 -2.01
CA ASP A 266 79.89 22.43 -3.14
C ASP A 266 79.52 21.47 -4.29
N ASP A 267 79.81 22.04 -5.46
CA ASP A 267 80.11 21.52 -6.80
C ASP A 267 79.01 20.97 -7.73
N SER A 268 78.91 21.65 -8.88
CA SER A 268 78.40 21.17 -10.18
C SER A 268 79.47 20.28 -10.84
N PRO A 269 79.23 19.45 -11.91
CA PRO A 269 78.31 19.71 -13.02
C PRO A 269 77.55 18.50 -13.66
N VAL A 270 76.60 18.89 -14.51
CA VAL A 270 75.86 18.28 -15.66
C VAL A 270 76.49 17.07 -16.39
N PRO A 271 75.88 16.42 -17.43
CA PRO A 271 74.47 16.14 -17.83
C PRO A 271 74.22 14.63 -18.16
N SER A 272 73.00 14.26 -18.58
CA SER A 272 72.72 13.62 -19.91
C SER A 272 71.63 12.52 -19.93
N THR A 273 70.73 12.65 -20.93
CA THR A 273 70.15 11.57 -21.78
C THR A 273 69.18 10.56 -21.13
N SER A 274 68.14 10.01 -21.76
CA SER A 274 67.47 10.14 -23.06
C SER A 274 66.28 9.16 -23.05
N THR A 275 65.28 9.40 -23.93
CA THR A 275 64.41 8.39 -24.61
C THR A 275 63.49 7.51 -23.74
N SER A 276 62.32 7.04 -24.14
CA SER A 276 61.47 7.05 -25.35
C SER A 276 60.06 6.67 -24.82
N GLY A 277 58.93 7.16 -25.30
CA GLY A 277 58.39 6.89 -26.63
C GLY A 277 57.68 5.53 -26.68
N GLN A 278 56.35 5.47 -26.54
CA GLN A 278 55.49 4.72 -27.47
C GLN A 278 54.00 4.98 -27.28
N LYS A 279 53.37 5.31 -28.42
CA LYS A 279 51.94 5.45 -28.68
C LYS A 279 51.32 4.08 -29.03
N SER A 280 49.99 4.10 -29.08
CA SER A 280 49.07 3.29 -29.92
C SER A 280 48.34 2.18 -29.14
N GLY A 281 47.05 1.93 -29.33
CA GLY A 281 46.15 2.40 -30.36
C GLY A 281 44.67 2.10 -30.05
N ARG A 282 43.81 2.85 -30.74
CA ARG A 282 42.36 2.63 -30.89
C ARG A 282 42.10 1.33 -31.63
N HIS A 283 41.02 0.61 -31.25
CA HIS A 283 40.22 -0.12 -32.22
C HIS A 283 38.72 0.11 -32.02
N HIS A 284 38.10 0.42 -33.14
CA HIS A 284 36.68 0.65 -33.43
C HIS A 284 36.18 -0.56 -34.23
N LYS A 285 34.94 -1.02 -34.00
CA LYS A 285 34.07 -1.83 -34.90
C LYS A 285 32.90 -2.38 -34.08
N GLN A 286 31.68 -2.60 -34.58
CA GLN A 286 31.01 -2.24 -35.82
C GLN A 286 29.51 -2.52 -35.63
N ARG A 287 28.69 -1.78 -36.36
CA ARG A 287 27.24 -1.88 -36.50
C ARG A 287 26.88 -3.05 -37.42
N VAL A 288 25.85 -3.84 -37.10
CA VAL A 288 25.19 -4.75 -38.06
C VAL A 288 23.67 -4.50 -38.02
N LYS A 289 23.11 -4.27 -39.21
CA LYS A 289 21.69 -4.25 -39.56
C LYS A 289 21.47 -5.36 -40.59
N SER A 290 20.43 -6.17 -40.41
CA SER A 290 19.63 -6.91 -41.41
C SER A 290 18.64 -7.78 -40.62
N GLY A 291 17.38 -8.03 -40.95
CA GLY A 291 16.56 -7.81 -42.13
C GLY A 291 15.32 -8.73 -41.99
N LYS A 292 14.21 -8.32 -42.61
CA LYS A 292 12.87 -8.94 -42.74
C LYS A 292 12.77 -10.48 -42.67
N MET A 293 11.71 -10.99 -42.03
CA MET A 293 10.45 -11.46 -42.66
C MET A 293 9.29 -11.23 -41.69
#